data_AF-A7SCH2-F1
#
_entry.id   AF-A7SCH2-F1
#
_cell.length_a   1.000
_cell.length_b   1.000
_cell.length_c   1.000
_cell.angle_alpha   90.00
_cell.angle_beta   90.00
_cell.angle_gamma   90.00
#
_symmetry.space_group_name_H-M   'P 1'
#
loop_
_entity.id
_entity.type
_entity.pdbx_description
1 polymer ?
#
loop_
_entity_poly.entity_id
_entity_poly.type
_entity_poly.pdbx_seq_one_letter_code
_entity_poly.pdbx_strand_id
1 'polypeptide(L)'
;MTSHLESTKDCFRERQRQLEMVLEKMKEQDPNSMVLFAGDMNLRDKELNGIGGLDSRGILDVWEKVGNDASKFTWDVSANDNLDWPHSYKPKLRFDRVFVRPGGGVEPVSFSLVGTKRVPSCGRFPNDHWGIWCEFAITNM
;
A
#
# COMPACT_ATOMS: atom_id res chain seq x y z
N MET A 1 -10.38 4.98 -4.60
CA MET A 1 -10.48 3.61 -5.16
C MET A 1 -9.80 2.64 -4.21
N THR A 2 -10.26 1.39 -4.12
CA THR A 2 -9.61 0.33 -3.33
C THR A 2 -9.74 -1.01 -4.03
N SER A 3 -8.82 -1.93 -3.74
CA SER A 3 -8.88 -3.32 -4.16
C SER A 3 -8.01 -4.18 -3.25
N HIS A 4 -8.31 -5.47 -3.22
CA HIS A 4 -7.38 -6.51 -2.81
C HIS A 4 -6.91 -7.21 -4.10
N LEU A 5 -5.66 -6.99 -4.51
CA LEU A 5 -5.11 -7.60 -5.72
C LEU A 5 -4.72 -9.06 -5.48
N GLU A 6 -4.64 -9.83 -6.55
CA GLU A 6 -4.41 -11.27 -6.53
C GLU A 6 -3.25 -11.65 -5.60
N SER A 7 -3.57 -12.49 -4.61
CA SER A 7 -2.64 -12.85 -3.54
C SER A 7 -1.62 -13.88 -3.99
N THR A 8 -0.66 -14.17 -3.09
CA THR A 8 0.41 -15.16 -3.29
C THR A 8 1.42 -14.79 -4.38
N LYS A 9 2.55 -15.50 -4.38
CA LYS A 9 3.67 -15.23 -5.31
C LYS A 9 3.35 -15.69 -6.73
N ASP A 10 2.64 -16.82 -6.87
CA ASP A 10 2.48 -17.49 -8.17
C ASP A 10 1.51 -16.75 -9.10
N CYS A 11 0.59 -15.96 -8.53
CA CYS A 11 -0.34 -15.14 -9.28
C CYS A 11 0.22 -13.78 -9.75
N PHE A 12 1.54 -13.61 -9.81
CA PHE A 12 2.15 -12.30 -10.10
C PHE A 12 1.70 -11.69 -11.44
N ARG A 13 1.45 -12.51 -12.47
CA ARG A 13 1.00 -12.03 -13.78
C ARG A 13 -0.39 -11.41 -13.71
N GLU A 14 -1.31 -12.05 -12.99
CA GLU A 14 -2.66 -11.52 -12.81
C GLU A 14 -2.63 -10.27 -11.93
N ARG A 15 -1.86 -10.27 -10.84
CA ARG A 15 -1.66 -9.08 -10.01
C ARG A 15 -1.10 -7.89 -10.81
N GLN A 16 -0.13 -8.11 -11.69
CA GLN A 16 0.39 -7.07 -12.58
C GLN A 16 -0.69 -6.56 -13.54
N ARG A 17 -1.46 -7.44 -14.16
CA ARG A 17 -2.58 -7.07 -15.04
C ARG A 17 -3.63 -6.23 -14.30
N GLN A 18 -4.03 -6.65 -13.09
CA GLN A 18 -4.96 -5.92 -12.25
C GLN A 18 -4.40 -4.55 -11.85
N LEU A 19 -3.11 -4.48 -11.52
CA LEU A 19 -2.45 -3.22 -11.19
C LEU A 19 -2.43 -2.27 -12.39
N GLU A 20 -2.12 -2.74 -13.61
CA GLU A 20 -2.21 -1.91 -14.82
C GLU A 20 -3.62 -1.36 -15.04
N MET A 21 -4.66 -2.18 -14.86
CA MET A 21 -6.05 -1.72 -14.94
C MET A 21 -6.37 -0.62 -13.91
N VAL A 22 -5.87 -0.75 -12.68
CA VAL A 22 -6.03 0.28 -11.65
C VAL A 22 -5.32 1.56 -12.05
N LEU A 23 -4.06 1.49 -12.51
CA LEU A 23 -3.26 2.66 -12.88
C LEU A 23 -3.86 3.41 -14.08
N GLU A 24 -4.36 2.70 -15.09
CA GLU A 24 -5.11 3.31 -16.19
C GLU A 24 -6.39 3.96 -15.67
N LYS A 25 -7.12 3.29 -14.76
CA LYS A 25 -8.35 3.86 -14.20
C LYS A 25 -8.10 5.12 -13.37
N MET A 26 -6.97 5.19 -12.65
CA MET A 26 -6.55 6.42 -11.96
C MET A 26 -6.27 7.54 -12.96
N LYS A 27 -5.65 7.24 -14.10
CA LYS A 27 -5.32 8.20 -15.16
C LYS A 27 -6.56 8.74 -15.88
N GLU A 28 -7.60 7.93 -16.07
CA GLU A 28 -8.86 8.32 -16.71
C GLU A 28 -9.70 9.34 -15.93
N GLN A 29 -9.42 9.53 -14.63
CA GLN A 29 -10.20 10.48 -13.82
C GLN A 29 -9.89 11.94 -14.20
N ASP A 30 -10.79 12.86 -13.84
CA ASP A 30 -10.65 14.31 -14.09
C ASP A 30 -9.26 14.83 -13.71
N PRO A 31 -8.48 15.44 -14.63
CA PRO A 31 -7.12 15.91 -14.36
C PRO A 31 -7.01 16.94 -13.22
N ASN A 32 -8.09 17.63 -12.86
CA ASN A 32 -8.08 18.59 -11.75
C ASN A 32 -8.32 17.93 -10.38
N SER A 33 -8.73 16.67 -10.35
CA SER A 33 -9.03 15.94 -9.12
C SER A 33 -7.82 15.12 -8.65
N MET A 34 -7.56 15.18 -7.34
CA MET A 34 -6.70 14.19 -6.67
C MET A 34 -7.36 12.81 -6.77
N VAL A 35 -6.60 11.79 -7.17
CA VAL A 35 -7.08 10.40 -7.24
C VAL A 35 -6.29 9.53 -6.29
N LEU A 36 -7.00 8.88 -5.37
CA LEU A 36 -6.41 7.97 -4.39
C LEU A 36 -6.76 6.52 -4.72
N PHE A 37 -5.75 5.66 -4.74
CA PHE A 37 -5.91 4.21 -4.69
C PHE A 37 -5.16 3.64 -3.49
N ALA A 38 -5.88 2.95 -2.61
CA ALA A 38 -5.32 2.36 -1.40
C ALA A 38 -5.89 0.95 -1.17
N GLY A 39 -5.04 0.00 -0.80
CA GLY A 39 -5.49 -1.36 -0.50
C GLY A 39 -4.34 -2.34 -0.40
N ASP A 40 -4.68 -3.61 -0.17
CA ASP A 40 -3.73 -4.72 -0.23
C ASP A 40 -3.41 -5.03 -1.69
N MET A 41 -2.23 -4.61 -2.12
CA MET A 41 -1.79 -4.81 -3.49
C MET A 41 -1.04 -6.13 -3.67
N ASN A 42 -0.72 -6.89 -2.62
CA ASN A 42 0.10 -8.11 -2.66
C ASN A 42 1.44 -7.97 -3.43
N LEU A 43 1.88 -6.73 -3.63
CA LEU A 43 2.86 -6.35 -4.64
C LEU A 43 4.29 -6.51 -4.13
N ARG A 44 5.17 -7.00 -5.00
CA ARG A 44 6.63 -6.94 -4.78
C ARG A 44 7.21 -5.82 -5.63
N ASP A 45 8.24 -5.12 -5.15
CA ASP A 45 8.79 -3.94 -5.83
C ASP A 45 9.24 -4.25 -7.27
N LYS A 46 9.77 -5.45 -7.52
CA LYS A 46 10.15 -5.91 -8.86
C LYS A 46 8.96 -6.00 -9.84
N GLU A 47 7.74 -6.24 -9.34
CA GLU A 47 6.53 -6.38 -10.17
C GLU A 47 6.05 -5.01 -10.64
N LEU A 48 6.17 -3.98 -9.79
CA LEU A 48 5.91 -2.59 -10.16
C LEU A 48 6.87 -2.11 -11.25
N ASN A 49 8.17 -2.40 -11.08
CA ASN A 49 9.18 -2.08 -12.08
C ASN A 49 8.93 -2.81 -13.40
N GLY A 50 8.41 -4.04 -13.35
CA GLY A 50 8.09 -4.85 -14.52
C GLY A 50 6.98 -4.29 -15.41
N ILE A 51 6.14 -3.38 -14.90
CA ILE A 51 5.06 -2.70 -15.65
C ILE A 51 5.37 -1.22 -15.94
N GLY A 52 6.64 -0.81 -15.78
CA GLY A 52 7.10 0.54 -16.12
C GLY A 52 7.03 1.59 -15.00
N GLY A 53 6.71 1.18 -13.76
CA GLY A 53 6.69 2.07 -12.59
C GLY A 53 5.55 3.11 -12.60
N LEU A 54 5.64 4.07 -11.66
CA LEU A 54 4.61 5.09 -11.43
C LEU A 54 4.94 6.45 -12.06
N ASP A 55 6.22 6.82 -12.15
CA ASP A 55 6.68 8.17 -12.54
C ASP A 55 6.13 8.62 -13.90
N SER A 56 6.20 7.75 -14.91
CA SER A 56 5.70 8.03 -16.26
C SER A 56 4.19 8.28 -16.33
N ARG A 57 3.47 7.97 -15.24
CA ARG A 57 2.01 8.09 -15.11
C ARG A 57 1.60 9.27 -14.23
N GLY A 58 2.56 10.02 -13.67
CA GLY A 58 2.28 11.12 -12.74
C GLY A 58 1.61 10.64 -11.44
N ILE A 59 1.89 9.41 -11.03
CA ILE A 59 1.37 8.80 -9.80
C ILE A 59 2.51 8.69 -8.81
N LEU A 60 2.23 8.96 -7.53
CA LEU A 60 3.17 8.87 -6.42
C LEU A 60 2.80 7.71 -5.51
N ASP A 61 3.80 6.99 -5.00
CA ASP A 61 3.65 6.12 -3.83
C ASP A 61 3.78 6.97 -2.56
N VAL A 62 2.74 7.01 -1.73
CA VAL A 62 2.71 7.89 -0.55
C VAL A 62 3.77 7.48 0.48
N TRP A 63 4.06 6.18 0.64
CA TRP A 63 5.12 5.77 1.56
C TRP A 63 6.49 6.22 1.06
N GLU A 64 6.74 6.16 -0.26
CA GLU A 64 8.01 6.65 -0.83
C GLU A 64 8.14 8.17 -0.69
N LYS A 65 7.02 8.90 -0.72
CA LYS A 65 7.00 10.36 -0.61
C LYS A 65 7.19 10.89 0.81
N VAL A 66 6.50 10.32 1.81
CA VAL A 66 6.46 10.86 3.19
C VAL A 66 6.62 9.80 4.28
N GLY A 67 6.75 8.52 3.92
CA GLY A 67 6.94 7.43 4.87
C GLY A 67 8.35 7.34 5.42
N ASN A 68 8.55 6.40 6.34
CA ASN A 68 9.85 6.08 6.92
C ASN A 68 9.98 4.57 7.16
N ASP A 69 11.15 4.13 7.62
CA ASP A 69 11.44 2.72 7.83
C ASP A 69 10.53 2.04 8.87
N ALA A 70 10.08 2.77 9.90
CA ALA A 70 9.17 2.22 10.91
C ALA A 70 7.77 1.91 10.36
N SER A 71 7.42 2.49 9.20
CA SER A 71 6.13 2.28 8.55
C SER A 71 6.22 1.53 7.21
N LYS A 72 7.36 0.91 6.90
CA LYS A 72 7.62 0.30 5.58
C LYS A 72 6.87 -1.01 5.35
N PHE A 73 6.86 -1.90 6.32
CA PHE A 73 6.31 -3.25 6.15
C PHE A 73 4.94 -3.31 6.79
N THR A 74 3.92 -3.59 5.98
CA THR A 74 2.52 -3.67 6.43
C THR A 74 2.13 -5.10 6.74
N TRP A 75 2.88 -6.08 6.23
CA TRP A 75 2.78 -7.47 6.61
C TRP A 75 4.16 -7.97 7.05
N ASP A 76 4.32 -8.28 8.33
CA ASP A 76 5.61 -8.65 8.92
C ASP A 76 5.44 -9.79 9.92
N VAL A 77 5.76 -11.01 9.50
CA VAL A 77 5.57 -12.21 10.36
C VAL A 77 6.65 -12.36 11.43
N SER A 78 7.65 -11.47 11.47
CA SER A 78 8.60 -11.38 12.58
C SER A 78 8.06 -10.54 13.74
N ALA A 79 7.13 -9.62 13.45
CA ALA A 79 6.50 -8.73 14.43
C ALA A 79 5.03 -9.09 14.73
N ASN A 80 4.36 -9.77 13.81
CA ASN A 80 2.96 -10.20 13.91
C ASN A 80 2.87 -11.73 13.87
N ASP A 81 2.32 -12.33 14.93
CA ASP A 81 2.22 -13.78 15.10
C ASP A 81 0.82 -14.34 14.76
N ASN A 82 -0.07 -13.54 14.17
CA ASN A 82 -1.44 -13.97 13.91
C ASN A 82 -1.56 -15.16 12.94
N LEU A 83 -0.58 -15.44 12.07
CA LEU A 83 -0.65 -16.56 11.13
C LEU A 83 0.00 -17.85 11.65
N ASP A 84 0.50 -17.89 12.89
CA ASP A 84 1.23 -19.05 13.45
C ASP A 84 2.31 -19.57 12.49
N TRP A 85 3.11 -18.65 11.91
CA TRP A 85 3.98 -18.92 10.77
C TRP A 85 4.99 -20.06 11.04
N PRO A 86 4.88 -21.20 10.34
CA PRO A 86 5.59 -22.43 10.71
C PRO A 86 7.05 -22.48 10.23
N HIS A 87 7.46 -21.56 9.36
CA HIS A 87 8.80 -21.56 8.78
C HIS A 87 9.78 -20.69 9.60
N SER A 88 11.07 -21.06 9.52
CA SER A 88 12.16 -20.32 10.19
C SER A 88 12.41 -18.95 9.56
N TYR A 89 12.30 -18.85 8.23
CA TYR A 89 12.34 -17.57 7.54
C TYR A 89 11.08 -16.76 7.85
N LYS A 90 11.25 -15.54 8.34
CA LYS A 90 10.17 -14.60 8.68
C LYS A 90 10.11 -13.47 7.64
N PRO A 91 9.31 -13.62 6.56
CA PRO A 91 9.15 -12.56 5.56
C PRO A 91 8.52 -11.29 6.13
N LYS A 92 8.87 -10.16 5.51
CA LYS A 92 8.22 -8.87 5.72
C LYS A 92 8.06 -8.15 4.39
N LEU A 93 6.85 -7.69 4.10
CA LEU A 93 6.44 -7.21 2.80
C LEU A 93 5.58 -5.94 2.93
N ARG A 94 5.69 -5.07 1.92
CA ARG A 94 4.89 -3.85 1.77
C ARG A 94 3.74 -4.12 0.80
N PHE A 95 2.80 -4.93 1.27
CA PHE A 95 1.66 -5.38 0.49
C PHE A 95 0.61 -4.29 0.37
N ASP A 96 0.29 -3.67 1.50
CA ASP A 96 -0.62 -2.54 1.56
C ASP A 96 0.12 -1.29 1.13
N ARG A 97 -0.46 -0.55 0.19
CA ARG A 97 0.13 0.64 -0.39
C ARG A 97 -0.94 1.69 -0.62
N VAL A 98 -0.49 2.93 -0.77
CA VAL A 98 -1.33 4.08 -1.12
C VAL A 98 -0.68 4.80 -2.29
N PHE A 99 -1.36 4.81 -3.43
CA PHE A 99 -0.97 5.55 -4.63
C PHE A 99 -1.86 6.78 -4.79
N VAL A 100 -1.23 7.89 -5.16
CA VAL A 100 -1.94 9.16 -5.41
C VAL A 100 -1.54 9.73 -6.76
N ARG A 101 -2.53 10.09 -7.58
CA ARG A 101 -2.33 11.01 -8.70
C ARG A 101 -2.63 12.41 -8.18
N PRO A 102 -1.63 13.31 -8.08
CA PRO A 102 -1.84 14.66 -7.53
C PRO A 102 -2.88 15.44 -8.34
N GLY A 103 -3.57 16.35 -7.67
CA GLY A 103 -4.59 17.22 -8.25
C GLY A 103 -5.25 18.07 -7.16
N GLY A 104 -5.87 19.18 -7.54
CA GLY A 104 -6.67 20.00 -6.61
C GLY A 104 -5.91 20.66 -5.46
N GLY A 105 -4.57 20.75 -5.53
CA GLY A 105 -3.76 21.32 -4.44
C GLY A 105 -3.82 20.49 -3.16
N VAL A 106 -3.82 19.15 -3.27
CA VAL A 106 -3.80 18.24 -2.12
C VAL A 106 -2.53 17.39 -2.17
N GLU A 107 -1.77 17.38 -1.09
CA GLU A 107 -0.47 16.69 -1.00
C GLU A 107 -0.41 15.77 0.23
N PRO A 108 0.22 14.59 0.14
CA PRO A 108 0.44 13.74 1.31
C PRO A 108 1.45 14.38 2.27
N VAL A 109 1.18 14.32 3.57
CA VAL A 109 2.04 14.90 4.60
C VAL A 109 2.48 13.90 5.66
N SER A 110 1.75 12.81 5.88
CA SER A 110 2.14 11.76 6.82
C SER A 110 1.71 10.38 6.35
N PHE A 111 2.47 9.37 6.77
CA PHE A 111 2.19 7.95 6.59
C PHE A 111 2.63 7.22 7.85
N SER A 112 1.74 6.46 8.48
CA SER A 112 2.02 5.69 9.69
C SER A 112 1.26 4.37 9.72
N LEU A 113 1.71 3.44 10.57
CA LEU A 113 1.03 2.16 10.78
C LEU A 113 0.11 2.23 12.00
N VAL A 114 -1.05 1.59 11.89
CA VAL A 114 -2.04 1.44 12.96
C VAL A 114 -2.39 -0.03 13.18
N GLY A 115 -3.06 -0.32 14.29
CA GLY A 115 -3.38 -1.71 14.65
C GLY A 115 -2.17 -2.49 15.20
N THR A 116 -1.09 -1.81 15.58
CA THR A 116 0.16 -2.40 16.08
C THR A 116 0.12 -2.84 17.55
N LYS A 117 -1.04 -2.79 18.19
CA LYS A 117 -1.24 -3.20 19.59
C LYS A 117 -2.14 -4.43 19.65
N ARG A 118 -1.80 -5.37 20.52
CA ARG A 118 -2.62 -6.56 20.77
C ARG A 118 -3.95 -6.17 21.40
N VAL A 119 -5.00 -6.88 21.01
CA VAL A 119 -6.34 -6.79 21.60
C VAL A 119 -6.31 -7.48 22.96
N PRO A 120 -6.58 -6.78 24.09
CA PRO A 120 -6.37 -7.33 25.43
C PRO A 120 -7.14 -8.62 25.73
N SER A 121 -8.33 -8.79 25.15
CA SER A 121 -9.21 -9.94 25.44
C SER A 121 -8.74 -11.26 24.81
N CYS A 122 -7.94 -11.22 23.74
CA CYS A 122 -7.49 -12.42 23.05
C CYS A 122 -5.98 -12.50 22.83
N GLY A 123 -5.24 -11.43 23.18
CA GLY A 123 -3.79 -11.38 23.02
C GLY A 123 -3.30 -11.37 21.57
N ARG A 124 -4.19 -11.25 20.58
CA ARG A 124 -3.84 -11.21 19.14
C ARG A 124 -3.77 -9.79 18.63
N PHE A 125 -3.05 -9.58 17.53
CA PHE A 125 -3.19 -8.32 16.79
C PHE A 125 -4.55 -8.28 16.08
N PRO A 126 -5.08 -7.09 15.73
CA PRO A 126 -6.38 -6.98 15.06
C PRO A 126 -6.44 -7.71 13.71
N ASN A 127 -5.32 -7.80 13.01
CA ASN A 127 -5.15 -8.46 11.73
C ASN A 127 -3.67 -8.91 11.59
N ASP A 128 -3.35 -9.83 10.69
CA ASP A 128 -1.96 -10.20 10.36
C ASP A 128 -1.23 -9.11 9.56
N HIS A 129 -1.98 -8.17 8.97
CA HIS A 129 -1.51 -6.90 8.44
C HIS A 129 -1.63 -5.76 9.48
N TRP A 130 -0.75 -4.77 9.34
CA TRP A 130 -0.88 -3.45 9.94
C TRP A 130 -1.72 -2.57 9.02
N GLY A 131 -2.63 -1.78 9.62
CA GLY A 131 -3.35 -0.76 8.88
C GLY A 131 -2.44 0.41 8.52
N ILE A 132 -2.77 1.14 7.45
CA ILE A 132 -2.11 2.38 7.07
C ILE A 132 -2.98 3.56 7.47
N TRP A 133 -2.38 4.58 8.09
CA TRP A 133 -2.97 5.89 8.30
C TRP A 133 -2.16 6.95 7.56
N CYS A 134 -2.81 7.67 6.64
CA CYS A 134 -2.21 8.76 5.87
C CYS A 134 -2.98 10.05 6.11
N GLU A 135 -2.25 11.17 6.15
CA GLU A 135 -2.83 12.50 6.19
C GLU A 135 -2.42 13.28 4.94
N PHE A 136 -3.34 14.12 4.49
CA PHE A 136 -3.15 14.97 3.32
C PHE A 136 -3.48 16.42 3.72
N ALA A 137 -2.70 17.36 3.21
CA ALA A 137 -2.93 18.78 3.40
C ALA A 137 -3.44 19.41 2.12
N ILE A 138 -4.38 20.36 2.25
CA ILE A 138 -4.80 21.24 1.16
C ILE A 138 -3.81 22.41 1.14
N THR A 139 -3.07 22.55 0.05
CA THR A 139 -2.00 23.54 -0.13
C THR A 139 -2.49 24.85 -0.76
N ASN A 140 -3.75 24.90 -1.20
CA ASN A 140 -4.41 26.10 -1.71
C ASN A 140 -5.47 26.63 -0.71
N MET A 141 -5.07 27.63 0.08
CA MET A 141 -5.97 28.69 0.58
C MET A 141 -5.42 30.03 0.12
#